data_AF-A0A7V0VF30-F1
#
_entry.id   AF-A0A7V0VF30-F1
#
_cell.length_a   1.000
_cell.length_b   1.000
_cell.length_c   1.000
_cell.angle_alpha   90.00
_cell.angle_beta   90.00
_cell.angle_gamma   90.00
#
_symmetry.space_group_name_H-M   'P 1'
#
loop_
_entity.id
_entity.type
_entity.pdbx_description
1 polymer ?
#
loop_
_entity_poly.entity_id
_entity_poly.type
_entity_poly.pdbx_seq_one_letter_code
_entity_poly.pdbx_strand_id
1 'polypeptide(L)'
;MKFNEIIKSDKKFLNIEDISNLLNISLPSAKILASRYSKKGLLIRLKRNLYITYFNWQKLKLEDFFEIGNLLQIPSYISLTTALSYYGLTTQQTQNYIELIAQKRSRDRQFYLQRNFSLLKEETTRLLLMK
;
A
#
# COMPACT_ATOMS: atom_id res chain seq x y z
N MET A 1 3.23 20.85 -18.17
CA MET A 1 2.26 19.97 -17.46
C MET A 1 2.58 20.00 -15.96
N LYS A 2 1.61 20.30 -15.09
CA LYS A 2 1.81 20.38 -13.61
C LYS A 2 2.30 19.07 -12.97
N PHE A 3 2.13 17.92 -13.63
CA PHE A 3 2.52 16.62 -13.09
C PHE A 3 4.04 16.45 -12.87
N ASN A 4 4.87 17.21 -13.59
CA ASN A 4 6.33 17.12 -13.47
C ASN A 4 6.84 17.52 -12.08
N GLU A 5 6.13 18.42 -11.40
CA GLU A 5 6.45 18.83 -10.02
C GLU A 5 6.27 17.68 -9.03
N ILE A 6 5.24 16.85 -9.23
CA ILE A 6 4.99 15.66 -8.42
C ILE A 6 6.11 14.63 -8.63
N ILE A 7 6.55 14.42 -9.88
CA ILE A 7 7.64 13.47 -10.19
C ILE A 7 8.97 13.93 -9.58
N LYS A 8 9.24 15.24 -9.57
CA LYS A 8 10.47 15.80 -8.97
C LYS A 8 10.50 15.67 -7.46
N SER A 9 9.37 15.43 -6.80
CA SER A 9 9.34 15.24 -5.36
C SER A 9 9.88 13.86 -4.97
N ASP A 10 10.72 13.83 -3.94
CA ASP A 10 11.32 12.59 -3.42
C ASP A 10 10.37 11.79 -2.50
N LYS A 11 9.11 12.23 -2.39
CA LYS A 11 8.11 11.58 -1.53
C LYS A 11 7.63 10.29 -2.18
N LYS A 12 7.82 9.16 -1.49
CA LYS A 12 7.31 7.84 -1.90
C LYS A 12 5.78 7.81 -1.95
N PHE A 13 5.13 8.28 -0.88
CA PHE A 13 3.68 8.36 -0.77
C PHE A 13 3.20 9.81 -0.75
N LEU A 14 1.99 10.02 -1.27
CA LEU A 14 1.38 11.32 -1.41
C LEU A 14 -0.02 11.32 -0.82
N ASN A 15 -0.29 12.30 0.03
CA ASN A 15 -1.63 12.66 0.48
C ASN A 15 -2.17 13.83 -0.34
N ILE A 16 -3.46 14.17 -0.17
CA ILE A 16 -4.07 15.32 -0.86
C ILE A 16 -3.39 16.63 -0.46
N GLU A 17 -2.97 16.77 0.79
CA GLU A 17 -2.20 17.92 1.29
C GLU A 17 -0.85 18.04 0.60
N ASP A 18 -0.13 16.92 0.43
CA ASP A 18 1.13 16.91 -0.31
C ASP A 18 0.94 17.36 -1.76
N ILE A 19 -0.11 16.87 -2.43
CA ILE A 19 -0.44 17.27 -3.81
C ILE A 19 -0.79 18.77 -3.85
N SER A 20 -1.50 19.27 -2.84
CA SER A 20 -1.84 20.69 -2.71
C SER A 20 -0.59 21.56 -2.62
N ASN A 21 0.33 21.17 -1.75
CA ASN A 21 1.56 21.90 -1.45
C ASN A 21 2.56 21.82 -2.63
N LEU A 22 2.72 20.64 -3.24
CA LEU A 22 3.62 20.46 -4.37
C LEU A 22 3.20 21.25 -5.61
N LEU A 23 1.89 21.43 -5.81
CA LEU A 23 1.33 22.12 -6.98
C LEU A 23 0.89 23.56 -6.69
N ASN A 24 1.04 24.05 -5.45
CA ASN A 24 0.52 25.35 -4.97
C ASN A 24 -0.93 25.61 -5.40
N ILE A 25 -1.82 24.68 -5.07
CA ILE A 25 -3.26 24.74 -5.39
C ILE A 25 -4.10 24.58 -4.13
N SER A 26 -5.39 24.91 -4.23
CA SER A 26 -6.35 24.66 -3.15
C SER A 26 -6.61 23.17 -2.94
N LEU A 27 -6.94 22.77 -1.69
CA LEU A 27 -7.27 21.39 -1.34
C LEU A 27 -8.41 20.79 -2.19
N PRO A 28 -9.52 21.52 -2.48
CA PRO A 28 -10.55 21.01 -3.38
C PRO A 28 -10.03 20.73 -4.79
N SER A 29 -9.20 21.62 -5.34
CA SER A 29 -8.57 21.43 -6.64
C SER A 29 -7.60 20.24 -6.65
N ALA A 30 -6.83 20.05 -5.57
CA ALA A 30 -5.93 18.91 -5.40
C ALA A 30 -6.70 17.58 -5.40
N LYS A 31 -7.84 17.52 -4.71
CA LYS A 31 -8.70 16.33 -4.69
C LYS A 31 -9.22 15.96 -6.09
N ILE A 32 -9.67 16.95 -6.87
CA ILE A 32 -10.12 16.75 -8.25
C ILE A 32 -8.95 16.31 -9.15
N LEU A 33 -7.77 16.92 -9.00
CA LEU A 33 -6.58 16.53 -9.74
C LEU A 33 -6.13 15.11 -9.42
N ALA A 34 -6.08 14.73 -8.13
CA ALA A 34 -5.75 13.38 -7.71
C ALA A 34 -6.69 12.33 -8.34
N SER A 35 -7.99 12.63 -8.37
CA SER A 35 -8.99 11.79 -9.05
C SER A 35 -8.73 11.69 -10.56
N ARG A 36 -8.48 12.82 -11.24
CA ARG A 36 -8.18 12.86 -12.68
C ARG A 36 -6.89 12.11 -13.02
N TYR A 37 -5.82 12.29 -12.25
CA TYR A 37 -4.54 11.60 -12.45
C TYR A 37 -4.64 10.12 -12.12
N SER A 38 -5.48 9.75 -11.15
CA SER A 38 -5.75 8.34 -10.87
C SER A 38 -6.52 7.66 -12.01
N LYS A 39 -7.51 8.33 -12.60
CA LYS A 39 -8.20 7.84 -13.81
C LYS A 39 -7.28 7.71 -15.02
N LYS A 40 -6.25 8.56 -15.12
CA LYS A 40 -5.24 8.51 -16.20
C LYS A 40 -4.11 7.50 -15.93
N GLY A 41 -4.10 6.81 -14.80
CA GLY A 41 -3.02 5.86 -14.43
C GLY A 41 -1.70 6.51 -14.01
N LEU A 42 -1.65 7.85 -13.87
CA LEU A 42 -0.46 8.58 -13.42
C LEU A 42 -0.23 8.45 -11.91
N LEU A 43 -1.33 8.37 -11.15
CA LEU A 43 -1.34 8.10 -9.72
C LEU A 43 -2.08 6.79 -9.44
N ILE A 44 -1.47 5.91 -8.67
CA ILE A 44 -2.11 4.70 -8.16
C ILE A 44 -2.67 5.03 -6.78
N ARG A 45 -3.98 4.81 -6.61
CA ARG A 45 -4.66 5.04 -5.34
C ARG A 45 -4.58 3.79 -4.47
N LEU A 46 -3.87 3.88 -3.35
CA LEU A 46 -3.68 2.76 -2.41
C LEU A 46 -4.85 2.67 -1.41
N LYS A 47 -5.17 3.80 -0.77
CA LYS A 47 -6.34 3.95 0.12
C LYS A 47 -6.92 5.35 0.02
N ARG A 48 -7.92 5.67 0.85
CA ARG A 48 -8.42 7.04 0.96
C ARG A 48 -7.28 7.96 1.42
N ASN A 49 -7.06 9.05 0.69
CA ASN A 49 -6.00 10.02 0.96
C ASN A 49 -4.57 9.45 0.91
N LEU A 50 -4.33 8.34 0.20
CA LEU A 50 -2.99 7.79 0.00
C LEU A 50 -2.80 7.38 -1.45
N TYR A 51 -1.80 7.98 -2.09
CA TYR A 51 -1.48 7.82 -3.49
C TYR A 51 0.02 7.56 -3.66
N ILE A 52 0.37 6.94 -4.76
CA ILE A 52 1.75 6.77 -5.21
C ILE A 52 1.81 7.07 -6.71
N THR A 53 2.90 7.65 -7.19
CA THR A 53 3.08 7.86 -8.63
C THR A 53 3.33 6.52 -9.33
N TYR A 54 2.92 6.41 -10.58
CA TYR A 54 3.23 5.23 -11.39
C TYR A 54 4.75 4.96 -11.46
N PHE A 55 5.56 6.02 -11.57
CA PHE A 55 7.01 5.91 -11.60
C PHE A 55 7.60 5.37 -10.30
N ASN A 56 7.11 5.80 -9.14
CA ASN A 56 7.59 5.29 -7.85
C ASN A 56 7.11 3.86 -7.64
N TRP A 57 5.89 3.52 -8.06
CA TRP A 57 5.35 2.17 -7.98
C TRP A 57 6.24 1.14 -8.70
N GLN A 58 6.73 1.47 -9.90
CA GLN A 58 7.61 0.59 -10.66
C GLN A 58 9.00 0.41 -10.04
N LYS A 59 9.41 1.31 -9.13
CA LYS A 59 10.71 1.26 -8.43
C LYS A 59 10.62 0.58 -7.06
N LEU A 60 9.44 0.15 -6.63
CA LEU A 60 9.24 -0.44 -5.30
C LEU A 60 9.99 -1.77 -5.17
N LYS A 61 10.65 -1.94 -4.03
CA LYS A 61 11.23 -3.19 -3.59
C LYS A 61 10.24 -3.96 -2.72
N LEU A 62 10.58 -5.21 -2.41
CA LEU A 62 9.75 -6.08 -1.58
C LEU A 62 9.38 -5.43 -0.25
N GLU A 63 10.36 -4.79 0.39
CA GLU A 63 10.22 -4.13 1.68
C GLU A 63 9.23 -2.96 1.63
N ASP A 64 9.23 -2.21 0.51
CA ASP A 64 8.27 -1.12 0.33
C ASP A 64 6.83 -1.67 0.23
N PHE A 65 6.63 -2.85 -0.35
CA PHE A 65 5.31 -3.48 -0.37
C PHE A 65 4.84 -3.93 1.02
N PHE A 66 5.76 -4.30 1.91
CA PHE A 66 5.42 -4.57 3.30
C PHE A 66 4.95 -3.30 4.02
N GLU A 67 5.63 -2.18 3.78
CA GLU A 67 5.21 -0.87 4.29
C GLU A 67 3.81 -0.50 3.77
N ILE A 68 3.55 -0.71 2.48
CA ILE A 68 2.22 -0.50 1.86
C ILE A 68 1.17 -1.39 2.53
N GLY A 69 1.45 -2.67 2.73
CA GLY A 69 0.56 -3.60 3.43
C GLY A 69 0.16 -3.07 4.81
N ASN A 70 1.15 -2.62 5.58
CA ASN A 70 0.92 -2.03 6.90
C ASN A 70 0.11 -0.74 6.85
N LEU A 71 0.37 0.14 5.87
CA LEU A 71 -0.41 1.35 5.67
C LEU A 71 -1.87 1.06 5.27
N LEU A 72 -2.13 -0.05 4.58
CA LEU A 72 -3.48 -0.42 4.14
C LEU A 72 -4.36 -0.90 5.32
N GLN A 73 -3.79 -1.55 6.33
CA GLN A 73 -4.55 -2.14 7.43
C GLN A 73 -3.81 -2.07 8.79
N ILE A 74 -3.87 -0.94 9.47
CA ILE A 74 -3.27 -0.78 10.81
C ILE A 74 -4.21 -1.34 11.92
N PRO A 75 -3.70 -2.06 12.93
CA PRO A 75 -2.36 -2.66 13.02
C PRO A 75 -2.29 -3.97 12.22
N SER A 76 -1.20 -4.16 11.49
CA SER A 76 -0.88 -5.41 10.81
C SER A 76 0.62 -5.69 10.85
N TYR A 77 0.98 -6.96 10.62
CA TYR A 77 2.36 -7.40 10.47
C TYR A 77 2.47 -8.46 9.36
N ILE A 78 3.64 -8.54 8.74
CA ILE A 78 3.96 -9.56 7.73
C ILE A 78 4.00 -10.92 8.42
N SER A 79 3.34 -11.93 7.86
CA SER A 79 3.24 -13.24 8.52
C SER A 79 3.17 -14.39 7.52
N LEU A 80 2.86 -15.59 8.03
CA LEU A 80 2.58 -16.80 7.27
C LEU A 80 3.72 -17.15 6.29
N THR A 81 3.37 -17.51 5.06
CA THR A 81 4.36 -17.95 4.06
C THR A 81 5.25 -16.81 3.60
N THR A 82 4.75 -15.56 3.65
CA THR A 82 5.55 -14.37 3.33
C THR A 82 6.69 -14.19 4.33
N ALA A 83 6.43 -14.33 5.63
CA ALA A 83 7.47 -14.23 6.66
C ALA A 83 8.48 -15.38 6.56
N LEU A 84 7.99 -16.61 6.39
CA LEU A 84 8.87 -17.78 6.22
C LEU A 84 9.79 -17.63 5.00
N SER A 85 9.24 -17.18 3.87
CA SER A 85 10.00 -16.93 2.64
C SER A 85 11.02 -15.81 2.83
N TYR A 86 10.64 -14.71 3.49
CA TYR A 86 11.53 -13.59 3.78
C TYR A 86 12.74 -13.98 4.63
N TYR A 87 12.56 -14.85 5.63
CA TYR A 87 13.64 -15.36 6.48
C TYR A 87 14.36 -16.60 5.90
N GLY A 88 14.01 -17.04 4.69
CA GLY A 88 14.62 -18.21 4.06
C GLY A 88 14.29 -19.55 4.73
N LEU A 89 13.21 -19.59 5.52
CA LEU A 89 12.73 -20.78 6.23
C LEU A 89 11.91 -21.73 5.32
N THR A 90 11.55 -21.28 4.12
CA THR A 90 10.92 -22.10 3.09
C THR A 90 11.50 -21.78 1.72
N THR A 91 11.60 -22.79 0.86
CA THR A 91 11.94 -22.62 -0.57
C THR A 91 10.73 -22.29 -1.43
N GLN A 92 9.52 -22.46 -0.88
CA GLN A 92 8.28 -22.13 -1.57
C GLN A 92 8.07 -20.62 -1.56
N GLN A 93 8.52 -19.96 -2.64
CA GLN A 93 8.34 -18.53 -2.80
C GLN A 93 6.90 -18.19 -3.17
N THR A 94 6.27 -17.32 -2.38
CA THR A 94 5.00 -16.69 -2.71
C THR A 94 5.19 -15.73 -3.87
N GLN A 95 4.72 -16.09 -5.06
CA GLN A 95 4.72 -15.19 -6.21
C GLN A 95 3.45 -14.34 -6.19
N ASN A 96 3.63 -13.04 -6.38
CA ASN A 96 2.53 -12.09 -6.63
C ASN A 96 1.53 -11.89 -5.48
N TYR A 97 1.82 -12.35 -4.26
CA TYR A 97 1.06 -11.93 -3.10
C TYR A 97 1.88 -11.76 -1.83
N ILE A 98 1.35 -10.94 -0.92
CA ILE A 98 1.92 -10.68 0.40
C ILE A 98 0.83 -10.94 1.43
N GLU A 99 1.17 -11.81 2.38
CA GLU A 99 0.31 -12.20 3.48
C GLU A 99 0.60 -11.35 4.71
N LEU A 100 -0.46 -10.77 5.24
CA LEU A 100 -0.43 -9.90 6.41
C LEU A 100 -1.48 -10.38 7.39
N ILE A 101 -1.12 -10.44 8.68
CA ILE A 101 -2.08 -10.66 9.76
C ILE A 101 -2.44 -9.32 10.38
N ALA A 102 -3.72 -9.14 10.64
CA ALA A 102 -4.25 -7.94 11.25
C ALA A 102 -5.43 -8.27 12.17
N GLN A 103 -5.69 -7.41 13.15
CA GLN A 103 -6.87 -7.56 14.02
C GLN A 103 -8.20 -7.32 13.28
N LYS A 104 -8.14 -6.54 12.19
CA LYS A 104 -9.31 -6.20 11.37
C LYS A 104 -9.69 -7.36 10.44
N ARG A 105 -10.94 -7.35 9.98
CA ARG A 105 -11.51 -8.36 9.06
C ARG A 105 -10.60 -8.61 7.85
N SER A 106 -10.53 -9.87 7.42
CA SER A 106 -9.80 -10.30 6.23
C SER A 106 -10.28 -9.57 4.98
N ARG A 107 -9.35 -9.16 4.13
CA ARG A 107 -9.62 -8.41 2.89
C ARG A 107 -8.57 -8.71 1.84
N ASP A 108 -9.03 -9.05 0.63
CA ASP A 108 -8.14 -9.16 -0.51
C ASP A 108 -8.13 -7.84 -1.29
N ARG A 109 -6.93 -7.33 -1.59
CA ARG A 109 -6.75 -6.12 -2.41
C ARG A 109 -5.82 -6.42 -3.57
N GLN A 110 -6.33 -6.20 -4.77
CA GLN A 110 -5.55 -6.28 -6.01
C GLN A 110 -5.21 -4.90 -6.52
N PHE A 111 -3.96 -4.69 -6.91
CA PHE A 111 -3.50 -3.48 -7.59
C PHE A 111 -3.04 -3.80 -9.02
N TYR A 112 -3.20 -2.83 -9.93
CA TYR A 112 -2.84 -2.96 -11.35
C TYR A 112 -1.32 -2.92 -11.54
N LEU A 113 -0.68 -4.05 -11.23
CA LEU A 113 0.60 -4.58 -11.70
C LEU A 113 0.94 -5.76 -10.78
N GLN A 114 0.38 -6.93 -11.11
CA GLN A 114 0.76 -8.29 -10.66
C GLN A 114 1.05 -8.52 -9.16
N ARG A 115 0.51 -7.76 -8.21
CA ARG A 115 0.60 -8.11 -6.78
C ARG A 115 -0.74 -7.96 -6.04
N ASN A 116 -1.17 -9.05 -5.44
CA ASN A 116 -2.38 -9.19 -4.64
C ASN A 116 -1.99 -9.16 -3.15
N PHE A 117 -2.67 -8.38 -2.33
CA PHE A 117 -2.51 -8.46 -0.87
C PHE A 117 -3.66 -9.30 -0.32
N SER A 118 -3.35 -10.36 0.40
CA SER A 118 -4.31 -11.11 1.20
C SER A 118 -4.13 -10.73 2.67
N LEU A 119 -5.12 -10.03 3.22
CA LEU A 119 -5.16 -9.67 4.64
C LEU A 119 -6.00 -10.71 5.34
N LEU A 120 -5.44 -11.39 6.33
CA LEU A 120 -6.15 -12.37 7.15
C LEU A 120 -6.37 -11.79 8.55
N LYS A 121 -7.60 -11.94 9.05
CA LYS A 121 -7.96 -11.57 10.42
C LYS A 121 -7.29 -12.55 11.38
N GLU A 122 -6.62 -12.00 12.38
CA GLU A 122 -6.19 -12.76 13.54
C GLU A 122 -7.41 -13.12 14.40
N GLU A 123 -7.81 -14.39 14.40
CA GLU A 123 -8.76 -14.93 15.38
C GLU A 123 -7.97 -15.34 16.63
N THR A 124 -7.52 -14.36 17.41
CA THR A 124 -6.86 -14.64 18.68
C THR A 124 -7.87 -15.15 19.72
N THR A 125 -7.77 -16.45 19.97
CA THR A 125 -7.66 -17.02 21.33
C THR A 125 -8.84 -16.82 22.29
N ARG A 126 -9.89 -17.64 22.12
CA ARG A 126 -10.70 -18.14 23.26
C ARG A 126 -9.99 -19.25 24.06
N LEU A 127 -8.78 -19.65 23.66
CA LEU A 127 -8.00 -20.76 24.24
C LEU A 127 -6.87 -20.34 25.19
N LEU A 128 -6.65 -19.04 25.42
CA LEU A 128 -5.60 -18.55 26.34
C LEU A 128 -6.12 -17.87 27.62
N LEU A 129 -7.41 -18.02 27.93
CA LEU A 129 -8.03 -17.64 29.22
C LEU A 129 -8.58 -18.86 30.00
N MET A 130 -8.14 -20.07 29.68
CA MET A 130 -8.42 -21.30 30.46
C MET A 130 -7.16 -21.84 31.16
N LYS A 131 -6.37 -20.95 31.75
CA LYS A 131 -5.40 -21.27 32.81
C LYS A 131 -5.46 -20.21 33.89
#